data_AF-A0A9Q0I0Y7-F1
#
_entry.id   AF-A0A9Q0I0Y7-F1
#
_cell.length_a   1.000
_cell.length_b   1.000
_cell.length_c   1.000
_cell.angle_alpha   90.00
_cell.angle_beta   90.00
_cell.angle_gamma   90.00
#
_symmetry.space_group_name_H-M   'P 1'
#
loop_
_entity.id
_entity.type
_entity.pdbx_description
1 polymer ?
#
loop_
_entity_poly.entity_id
_entity_poly.type
_entity_poly.pdbx_seq_one_letter_code
_entity_poly.pdbx_strand_id
1 'polypeptide(L)'
;MQKFRRVFEGIPKAGQSTDLNDFYTELFITERVSGEVNKEHEVRLIETASRKPAKEETPIKLEDIFKPLPGQDQPSRTIMTTGVAGIGKTVLTHKFTLDWAEGKANHDIHFTLPFTFRELNLLKEKEFSLMELLHHFFIQTKGILRYDLFQVVFILDGLDECRLPLDFKKNPIWTDVTKSTSVDVLLTNLIKGDLLPSARIWITTRPAAANQIPAECIGMVTEVRGFTDPQKVEYFRKRFRNETLASTIISHIKKSRSLHIMFQCQHNIKSHLMQKFRRVFEGIAKAGQSTDLNDFYTELFITERVSGEVNKEHEVRLIETASRKPAKEETPIKCEDIFKPLPGQDQPSRTIMTTGVAGIGKTILTHKFTLDWAEGKANHDIHFTLPFTFRELNLLKEKEFSLVELLYHFFIQTKGIRRYDLFQVVFILDGLDECRLPLDFQNNPIWTDVTKSTSVDVLLTNLIRGDLLPSARIWITTRPAAANQIPAECVGMVTEVRGFTDPQKDEYFRKRFKEETLASTIISHIKTSRSLHIMCHIP
;
A
#
# COMPACT_ATOMS: atom_id res chain seq x y z
N MET A 1 -18.40 -29.13 7.36
CA MET A 1 -17.27 -29.82 8.04
C MET A 1 -16.11 -30.14 7.09
N GLN A 2 -16.24 -31.08 6.15
CA GLN A 2 -15.10 -31.51 5.29
C GLN A 2 -14.44 -30.36 4.49
N LYS A 3 -15.24 -29.41 3.96
CA LYS A 3 -14.75 -28.24 3.20
C LYS A 3 -13.82 -27.31 4.01
N PHE A 4 -14.05 -27.17 5.31
CA PHE A 4 -13.37 -26.16 6.15
C PHE A 4 -12.41 -26.74 7.20
N ARG A 5 -12.44 -28.07 7.41
CA ARG A 5 -11.58 -28.74 8.39
C ARG A 5 -10.10 -28.74 7.99
N ARG A 6 -9.80 -28.76 6.68
CA ARG A 6 -8.43 -28.74 6.15
C ARG A 6 -8.16 -27.40 5.48
N VAL A 7 -7.37 -26.55 6.12
CA VAL A 7 -6.93 -25.26 5.57
C VAL A 7 -5.41 -25.32 5.36
N PHE A 8 -4.94 -24.93 4.18
CA PHE A 8 -3.52 -24.94 3.82
C PHE A 8 -2.94 -23.53 3.99
N GLU A 9 -1.95 -23.37 4.88
CA GLU A 9 -1.14 -22.15 4.99
C GLU A 9 0.33 -22.45 4.61
N GLY A 10 0.76 -22.05 3.40
CA GLY A 10 2.17 -22.00 2.99
C GLY A 10 2.73 -23.21 2.21
N ILE A 11 4.05 -23.14 1.92
CA ILE A 11 4.79 -24.07 1.05
C ILE A 11 4.63 -25.52 1.55
N PRO A 12 4.29 -26.49 0.68
CA PRO A 12 3.98 -27.84 1.11
C PRO A 12 5.22 -28.53 1.68
N LYS A 13 5.14 -28.99 2.93
CA LYS A 13 5.78 -30.26 3.29
C LYS A 13 4.74 -31.35 3.04
N ALA A 14 5.09 -32.30 2.18
CA ALA A 14 4.20 -33.39 1.79
C ALA A 14 3.58 -34.08 3.02
N GLY A 15 2.24 -34.15 3.06
CA GLY A 15 1.51 -35.11 3.90
C GLY A 15 0.91 -34.65 5.23
N GLN A 16 1.05 -33.38 5.66
CA GLN A 16 0.40 -32.92 6.91
C GLN A 16 -0.75 -31.95 6.63
N SER A 17 -1.99 -32.46 6.59
CA SER A 17 -3.17 -31.61 6.75
C SER A 17 -3.40 -31.38 8.25
N THR A 18 -3.28 -30.13 8.71
CA THR A 18 -3.60 -29.74 10.09
C THR A 18 -5.07 -29.34 10.21
N ASP A 19 -5.75 -29.78 11.26
CA ASP A 19 -7.15 -29.41 11.55
C ASP A 19 -7.21 -27.93 11.98
N LEU A 20 -8.13 -27.15 11.42
CA LEU A 20 -8.32 -25.74 11.79
C LEU A 20 -8.51 -25.58 13.31
N ASN A 21 -9.15 -26.52 13.99
CA ASN A 21 -9.33 -26.47 15.44
C ASN A 21 -8.00 -26.55 16.22
N ASP A 22 -6.99 -27.23 15.68
CA ASP A 22 -5.71 -27.44 16.36
C ASP A 22 -4.85 -26.16 16.39
N PHE A 23 -5.01 -25.29 15.39
CA PHE A 23 -4.16 -24.11 15.23
C PHE A 23 -4.90 -22.77 15.28
N TYR A 24 -6.24 -22.77 15.28
CA TYR A 24 -7.01 -21.54 15.41
C TYR A 24 -6.74 -20.88 16.77
N THR A 25 -6.41 -19.60 16.72
CA THR A 25 -6.35 -18.71 17.87
C THR A 25 -7.43 -17.67 17.70
N GLU A 26 -8.18 -17.39 18.77
CA GLU A 26 -9.27 -16.43 18.72
C GLU A 26 -8.76 -15.04 18.33
N LEU A 27 -9.43 -14.41 17.37
CA LEU A 27 -9.10 -13.06 16.91
C LEU A 27 -9.77 -12.03 17.82
N PHE A 28 -9.10 -10.89 18.04
CA PHE A 28 -9.68 -9.77 18.75
C PHE A 28 -10.66 -9.01 17.84
N ILE A 29 -11.94 -9.02 18.21
CA ILE A 29 -13.04 -8.41 17.47
C ILE A 29 -13.70 -7.38 18.37
N THR A 30 -13.97 -6.18 17.84
CA THR A 30 -14.65 -5.10 18.56
C THR A 30 -15.83 -4.57 17.75
N GLU A 31 -16.85 -4.06 18.42
CA GLU A 31 -17.90 -3.26 17.76
C GLU A 31 -17.33 -1.90 17.34
N ARG A 32 -17.83 -1.35 16.23
CA ARG A 32 -17.53 0.02 15.79
C ARG A 32 -18.82 0.84 15.74
N VAL A 33 -18.79 2.06 16.28
CA VAL A 33 -19.94 2.98 16.21
C VAL A 33 -20.17 3.41 14.75
N SER A 34 -21.41 3.31 14.29
CA SER A 34 -21.85 3.38 12.89
C SER A 34 -21.51 4.67 12.13
N GLY A 35 -20.97 5.70 12.79
CA GLY A 35 -20.54 6.98 12.18
C GLY A 35 -19.09 7.05 11.69
N GLU A 36 -18.21 6.10 12.06
CA GLU A 36 -16.76 6.20 11.83
C GLU A 36 -16.23 5.42 10.60
N VAL A 37 -17.12 4.80 9.82
CA VAL A 37 -16.71 4.08 8.59
C VAL A 37 -16.06 5.03 7.57
N ASN A 38 -16.37 6.33 7.66
CA ASN A 38 -15.90 7.35 6.72
C ASN A 38 -14.68 8.12 7.25
N LYS A 39 -13.50 7.79 6.71
CA LYS A 39 -12.29 8.64 6.47
C LYS A 39 -10.95 8.08 6.99
N GLU A 40 -10.89 6.88 7.56
CA GLU A 40 -9.59 6.34 8.00
C GLU A 40 -8.93 5.49 6.90
N HIS A 41 -7.76 5.94 6.43
CA HIS A 41 -6.90 5.14 5.55
C HIS A 41 -6.57 3.79 6.22
N GLU A 42 -6.39 2.71 5.43
CA GLU A 42 -5.97 1.38 5.92
C GLU A 42 -4.79 1.47 6.91
N VAL A 43 -3.92 2.44 6.67
CA VAL A 43 -2.77 2.91 7.47
C VAL A 43 -3.15 3.22 8.94
N ARG A 44 -4.22 4.02 9.20
CA ARG A 44 -4.71 4.30 10.57
C ARG A 44 -5.35 3.08 11.24
N LEU A 45 -5.98 2.19 10.48
CA LEU A 45 -6.62 0.98 11.03
C LEU A 45 -5.58 -0.04 11.49
N ILE A 46 -4.40 -0.09 10.86
CA ILE A 46 -3.24 -0.85 11.32
C ILE A 46 -2.70 -0.27 12.64
N GLU A 47 -2.65 1.06 12.79
CA GLU A 47 -2.26 1.70 14.05
C GLU A 47 -3.21 1.29 15.19
N THR A 48 -4.52 1.32 14.96
CA THR A 48 -5.52 1.00 15.98
C THR A 48 -5.54 -0.49 16.33
N ALA A 49 -5.31 -1.38 15.35
CA ALA A 49 -5.09 -2.82 15.57
C ALA A 49 -3.81 -3.15 16.38
N SER A 50 -2.82 -2.25 16.35
CA SER A 50 -1.55 -2.40 17.07
C SER A 50 -1.53 -1.70 18.43
N ARG A 51 -2.53 -0.86 18.74
CA ARG A 51 -2.68 -0.19 20.05
C ARG A 51 -3.12 -1.21 21.10
N LYS A 52 -2.72 -0.99 22.35
CA LYS A 52 -3.36 -1.69 23.48
C LYS A 52 -4.85 -1.31 23.48
N PRO A 53 -5.77 -2.27 23.66
CA PRO A 53 -7.20 -1.96 23.75
C PRO A 53 -7.40 -0.90 24.82
N ALA A 54 -8.17 0.14 24.50
CA ALA A 54 -8.57 1.14 25.49
C ALA A 54 -9.34 0.44 26.62
N LYS A 55 -9.34 1.00 27.83
CA LYS A 55 -10.03 0.41 29.00
C LYS A 55 -11.54 0.18 28.79
N GLU A 56 -12.12 0.70 27.72
CA GLU A 56 -13.56 0.69 27.41
C GLU A 56 -13.95 -0.25 26.25
N GLU A 57 -13.01 -0.90 25.54
CA GLU A 57 -13.34 -1.79 24.42
C GLU A 57 -13.62 -3.22 24.91
N THR A 58 -14.86 -3.67 24.76
CA THR A 58 -15.27 -5.05 25.08
C THR A 58 -15.07 -5.97 23.86
N PRO A 59 -14.27 -7.05 23.99
CA PRO A 59 -14.10 -8.00 22.90
C PRO A 59 -15.39 -8.79 22.67
N ILE A 60 -15.79 -8.91 21.40
CA ILE A 60 -16.88 -9.77 20.97
C ILE A 60 -16.31 -11.15 20.69
N LYS A 61 -16.81 -12.17 21.38
CA LYS A 61 -16.48 -13.56 21.06
C LYS A 61 -17.17 -13.98 19.78
N LEU A 62 -16.54 -14.89 19.04
CA LEU A 62 -17.09 -15.42 17.79
C LEU A 62 -18.46 -16.11 17.98
N GLU A 63 -18.65 -16.79 19.10
CA GLU A 63 -19.91 -17.45 19.48
C GLU A 63 -21.05 -16.49 19.82
N ASP A 64 -20.71 -15.23 20.08
CA ASP A 64 -21.65 -14.18 20.49
C ASP A 64 -21.91 -13.17 19.36
N ILE A 65 -21.35 -13.39 18.16
CA ILE A 65 -21.39 -12.39 17.08
C ILE A 65 -22.81 -11.99 16.67
N PHE A 66 -23.77 -12.91 16.73
CA PHE A 66 -25.19 -12.64 16.44
C PHE A 66 -26.05 -12.44 17.68
N LYS A 67 -25.47 -12.43 18.89
CA LYS A 67 -26.23 -12.16 20.11
C LYS A 67 -26.41 -10.65 20.30
N PRO A 68 -27.50 -10.21 20.95
CA PRO A 68 -27.68 -8.80 21.28
C PRO A 68 -26.54 -8.32 22.18
N LEU A 69 -25.99 -7.15 21.88
CA LEU A 69 -24.99 -6.51 22.74
C LEU A 69 -25.64 -5.92 24.00
N PRO A 70 -24.87 -5.65 25.07
CA PRO A 70 -25.42 -5.06 26.29
C PRO A 70 -26.17 -3.75 26.01
N GLY A 71 -27.49 -3.74 26.24
CA GLY A 71 -28.35 -2.58 25.97
C GLY A 71 -29.16 -2.66 24.65
N GLN A 72 -29.04 -3.73 23.87
CA GLN A 72 -29.91 -4.03 22.73
C GLN A 72 -30.92 -5.13 23.07
N ASP A 73 -32.20 -4.93 22.74
CA ASP A 73 -33.27 -5.90 22.98
C ASP A 73 -33.36 -6.99 21.90
N GLN A 74 -32.83 -6.74 20.70
CA GLN A 74 -32.89 -7.68 19.57
C GLN A 74 -31.53 -7.81 18.86
N PRO A 75 -31.22 -9.00 18.32
CA PRO A 75 -29.98 -9.24 17.59
C PRO A 75 -29.99 -8.52 16.24
N SER A 76 -28.82 -8.01 15.83
CA SER A 76 -28.66 -7.40 14.51
C SER A 76 -28.83 -8.42 13.39
N ARG A 77 -29.68 -8.10 12.41
CA ARG A 77 -29.90 -8.95 11.22
C ARG A 77 -28.66 -9.03 10.35
N THR A 78 -28.09 -7.87 10.01
CA THR A 78 -26.93 -7.76 9.11
C THR A 78 -25.71 -7.26 9.88
N ILE A 79 -24.64 -8.04 9.86
CA ILE A 79 -23.37 -7.72 10.47
C ILE A 79 -22.34 -7.52 9.37
N MET A 80 -21.62 -6.40 9.41
CA MET A 80 -20.47 -6.16 8.53
C MET A 80 -19.18 -6.21 9.35
N THR A 81 -18.31 -7.16 9.03
CA THR A 81 -16.98 -7.27 9.62
C THR A 81 -15.93 -6.69 8.69
N THR A 82 -15.24 -5.67 9.19
CA THR A 82 -14.17 -4.97 8.47
C THR A 82 -12.79 -5.33 9.05
N GLY A 83 -11.74 -5.15 8.25
CA GLY A 83 -10.37 -5.32 8.70
C GLY A 83 -9.38 -5.30 7.53
N VAL A 84 -8.11 -5.07 7.81
CA VAL A 84 -7.07 -4.94 6.78
C VAL A 84 -6.81 -6.26 6.03
N ALA A 85 -6.08 -6.17 4.92
CA ALA A 85 -5.70 -7.34 4.14
C ALA A 85 -4.91 -8.35 4.99
N GLY A 86 -5.22 -9.65 4.85
CA GLY A 86 -4.51 -10.72 5.56
C GLY A 86 -4.80 -10.86 7.06
N ILE A 87 -5.68 -10.04 7.65
CA ILE A 87 -5.95 -10.06 9.11
C ILE A 87 -6.72 -11.29 9.62
N GLY A 88 -7.21 -12.16 8.72
CA GLY A 88 -7.88 -13.41 9.08
C GLY A 88 -9.41 -13.41 9.00
N LYS A 89 -10.06 -12.44 8.32
CA LYS A 89 -11.53 -12.38 8.15
C LYS A 89 -12.13 -13.68 7.58
N THR A 90 -11.55 -14.24 6.52
CA THR A 90 -12.00 -15.51 5.93
C THR A 90 -11.77 -16.70 6.85
N VAL A 91 -10.67 -16.71 7.62
CA VAL A 91 -10.41 -17.78 8.61
C VAL A 91 -11.46 -17.73 9.73
N LEU A 92 -11.90 -16.52 10.10
CA LEU A 92 -12.94 -16.30 11.09
C LEU A 92 -14.29 -16.90 10.66
N THR A 93 -14.72 -16.63 9.42
CA THR A 93 -15.98 -17.18 8.87
C THR A 93 -15.92 -18.69 8.68
N HIS A 94 -14.76 -19.22 8.29
CA HIS A 94 -14.52 -20.66 8.25
C HIS A 94 -14.62 -21.30 9.63
N LYS A 95 -14.02 -20.69 10.66
CA LYS A 95 -14.09 -21.20 12.03
C LYS A 95 -15.51 -21.20 12.58
N PHE A 96 -16.26 -20.13 12.37
CA PHE A 96 -17.68 -20.05 12.74
C PHE A 96 -18.49 -21.18 12.10
N THR A 97 -18.33 -21.37 10.78
CA THR A 97 -19.03 -22.42 10.04
C THR A 97 -18.63 -23.82 10.52
N LEU A 98 -17.37 -24.02 10.87
CA LEU A 98 -16.87 -25.29 11.40
C LEU A 98 -17.44 -25.59 12.79
N ASP A 99 -17.46 -24.61 13.69
CA ASP A 99 -18.01 -24.77 15.05
C ASP A 99 -19.50 -25.04 15.04
N TRP A 100 -20.26 -24.34 14.19
CA TRP A 100 -21.67 -24.64 13.96
C TRP A 100 -21.86 -26.06 13.45
N ALA A 101 -21.11 -26.46 12.43
CA ALA A 101 -21.26 -27.79 11.82
C ALA A 101 -20.80 -28.93 12.75
N GLU A 102 -19.92 -28.66 13.71
CA GLU A 102 -19.52 -29.58 14.77
C GLU A 102 -20.44 -29.56 15.99
N GLY A 103 -21.45 -28.68 15.99
CA GLY A 103 -22.39 -28.53 17.11
C GLY A 103 -21.72 -27.97 18.37
N LYS A 104 -20.68 -27.14 18.24
CA LYS A 104 -19.97 -26.52 19.37
C LYS A 104 -20.58 -25.20 19.83
N ALA A 105 -21.18 -24.45 18.90
CA ALA A 105 -21.74 -23.12 19.15
C ALA A 105 -22.89 -22.80 18.19
N ASN A 106 -23.65 -21.73 18.50
CA ASN A 106 -24.78 -21.22 17.71
C ASN A 106 -25.87 -22.28 17.42
N HIS A 107 -26.30 -22.99 18.46
CA HIS A 107 -27.31 -24.05 18.36
C HIS A 107 -28.70 -23.58 17.89
N ASP A 108 -28.96 -22.26 17.93
CA ASP A 108 -30.17 -21.63 17.40
C ASP A 108 -30.18 -21.55 15.87
N ILE A 109 -29.01 -21.67 15.22
CA ILE A 109 -28.88 -21.60 13.76
C ILE A 109 -29.10 -22.97 13.14
N HIS A 110 -30.08 -23.05 12.24
CA HIS A 110 -30.41 -24.29 11.53
C HIS A 110 -29.56 -24.49 10.28
N PHE A 111 -29.19 -23.40 9.59
CA PHE A 111 -28.36 -23.44 8.38
C PHE A 111 -27.34 -22.32 8.36
N THR A 112 -26.07 -22.66 8.11
CA THR A 112 -25.03 -21.71 7.75
C THR A 112 -24.62 -21.91 6.29
N LEU A 113 -24.82 -20.88 5.46
CA LEU A 113 -24.64 -20.91 4.01
C LEU A 113 -23.54 -19.92 3.60
N PRO A 114 -22.27 -20.35 3.58
CA PRO A 114 -21.14 -19.50 3.21
C PRO A 114 -20.95 -19.39 1.69
N PHE A 115 -20.88 -18.16 1.20
CA PHE A 115 -20.56 -17.79 -0.17
C PHE A 115 -19.33 -16.88 -0.17
N THR A 116 -18.45 -17.06 -1.15
CA THR A 116 -17.45 -16.04 -1.47
C THR A 116 -17.93 -15.18 -2.63
N PHE A 117 -17.66 -13.87 -2.61
CA PHE A 117 -17.95 -13.02 -3.77
C PHE A 117 -17.18 -13.47 -5.02
N ARG A 118 -16.02 -14.12 -4.85
CA ARG A 118 -15.29 -14.75 -5.96
C ARG A 118 -16.11 -15.85 -6.64
N GLU A 119 -16.75 -16.74 -5.88
CA GLU A 119 -17.64 -17.77 -6.43
C GLU A 119 -18.89 -17.16 -7.06
N LEU A 120 -19.50 -16.16 -6.41
CA LEU A 120 -20.71 -15.49 -6.90
C LEU A 120 -20.47 -14.72 -8.21
N ASN A 121 -19.29 -14.11 -8.37
CA ASN A 121 -18.90 -13.42 -9.60
C ASN A 121 -18.90 -14.33 -10.83
N LEU A 122 -18.69 -15.65 -10.68
CA LEU A 122 -18.71 -16.62 -11.78
C LEU A 122 -20.13 -16.85 -12.34
N LEU A 123 -21.15 -16.41 -11.60
CA LEU A 123 -22.57 -16.57 -11.94
C LEU A 123 -23.22 -15.27 -12.43
N LYS A 124 -22.43 -14.21 -12.67
CA LYS A 124 -22.92 -12.87 -13.01
C LYS A 124 -23.89 -12.83 -14.21
N GLU A 125 -23.65 -13.63 -15.24
CA GLU A 125 -24.43 -13.64 -16.48
C GLU A 125 -25.58 -14.67 -16.46
N LYS A 126 -25.89 -15.24 -15.29
CA LYS A 126 -26.91 -16.28 -15.13
C LYS A 126 -28.02 -15.81 -14.20
N GLU A 127 -29.21 -16.29 -14.47
CA GLU A 127 -30.37 -16.08 -13.61
C GLU A 127 -30.62 -17.33 -12.76
N PHE A 128 -30.95 -17.10 -11.50
CA PHE A 128 -31.28 -18.12 -10.52
C PHE A 128 -32.43 -17.64 -9.66
N SER A 129 -33.30 -18.55 -9.23
CA SER A 129 -34.07 -18.33 -8.01
C SER A 129 -33.15 -18.49 -6.80
N LEU A 130 -33.55 -17.96 -5.63
CA LEU A 130 -32.76 -18.19 -4.41
C LEU A 130 -32.60 -19.69 -4.16
N MET A 131 -33.65 -20.48 -4.37
CA MET A 131 -33.60 -21.93 -4.21
C MET A 131 -32.60 -22.59 -5.15
N GLU A 132 -32.60 -22.22 -6.44
CA GLU A 132 -31.65 -22.76 -7.42
C GLU A 132 -30.21 -22.38 -7.09
N LEU A 133 -29.98 -21.14 -6.65
CA LEU A 133 -28.66 -20.69 -6.21
C LEU A 133 -28.17 -21.51 -5.01
N LEU A 134 -29.02 -21.74 -4.02
CA LEU A 134 -28.68 -22.58 -2.86
C LEU A 134 -28.40 -24.03 -3.28
N HIS A 135 -29.22 -24.62 -4.15
CA HIS A 135 -29.01 -25.98 -4.66
C HIS A 135 -27.75 -26.12 -5.53
N HIS A 136 -27.34 -25.04 -6.19
CA HIS A 136 -26.11 -25.00 -7.00
C HIS A 136 -24.86 -25.17 -6.13
N PHE A 137 -24.78 -24.44 -5.02
CA PHE A 137 -23.62 -24.49 -4.12
C PHE A 137 -23.70 -25.57 -3.04
N PHE A 138 -24.92 -25.95 -2.64
CA PHE A 138 -25.19 -26.89 -1.56
C PHE A 138 -26.16 -27.96 -2.04
N ILE A 139 -25.68 -28.92 -2.83
CA ILE A 139 -26.53 -29.97 -3.42
C ILE A 139 -27.34 -30.76 -2.35
N GLN A 140 -26.82 -30.82 -1.13
CA GLN A 140 -27.46 -31.48 0.01
C GLN A 140 -28.78 -30.81 0.43
N THR A 141 -29.03 -29.56 0.02
CA THR A 141 -30.23 -28.82 0.40
C THR A 141 -31.38 -28.98 -0.59
N LYS A 142 -31.22 -29.78 -1.66
CA LYS A 142 -32.25 -30.02 -2.69
C LYS A 142 -33.62 -30.51 -2.19
N GLY A 143 -33.70 -31.04 -0.96
CA GLY A 143 -34.96 -31.45 -0.32
C GLY A 143 -35.65 -30.36 0.50
N ILE A 144 -35.04 -29.20 0.68
CA ILE A 144 -35.59 -28.09 1.47
C ILE A 144 -36.43 -27.23 0.55
N LEU A 145 -37.72 -27.04 0.90
CA LEU A 145 -38.66 -26.25 0.09
C LEU A 145 -38.98 -24.88 0.70
N ARG A 146 -38.73 -24.70 2.01
CA ARG A 146 -39.13 -23.52 2.79
C ARG A 146 -38.01 -23.12 3.77
N TYR A 147 -37.13 -22.20 3.35
CA TYR A 147 -36.07 -21.67 4.20
C TYR A 147 -36.57 -20.66 5.24
N ASP A 148 -37.74 -20.08 5.02
CA ASP A 148 -38.38 -19.11 5.92
C ASP A 148 -38.77 -19.70 7.28
N LEU A 149 -38.91 -21.03 7.37
CA LEU A 149 -39.20 -21.76 8.61
C LEU A 149 -37.97 -21.98 9.49
N PHE A 150 -36.77 -21.65 8.99
CA PHE A 150 -35.51 -21.93 9.66
C PHE A 150 -34.75 -20.65 9.99
N GLN A 151 -33.97 -20.69 11.06
CA GLN A 151 -32.98 -19.65 11.29
C GLN A 151 -31.78 -19.90 10.38
N VAL A 152 -31.72 -19.15 9.29
CA VAL A 152 -30.66 -19.25 8.28
C VAL A 152 -29.65 -18.11 8.46
N VAL A 153 -28.37 -18.42 8.29
CA VAL A 153 -27.29 -17.44 8.23
C VAL A 153 -26.58 -17.52 6.89
N PHE A 154 -26.57 -16.39 6.18
CA PHE A 154 -25.77 -16.20 4.97
C PHE A 154 -24.46 -15.53 5.33
N ILE A 155 -23.35 -16.17 4.99
CA ILE A 155 -22.02 -15.56 5.12
C ILE A 155 -21.56 -15.16 3.73
N LEU A 156 -21.34 -13.86 3.51
CA LEU A 156 -20.88 -13.28 2.25
C LEU A 156 -19.44 -12.80 2.44
N ASP A 157 -18.48 -13.65 2.11
CA ASP A 157 -17.06 -13.41 2.34
C ASP A 157 -16.40 -12.67 1.17
N GLY A 158 -15.66 -11.60 1.48
CA GLY A 158 -14.79 -10.89 0.53
C GLY A 158 -15.50 -9.91 -0.40
N LEU A 159 -16.34 -9.02 0.13
CA LEU A 159 -17.03 -7.97 -0.65
C LEU A 159 -16.05 -7.07 -1.44
N ASP A 160 -14.81 -6.91 -0.99
CA ASP A 160 -13.76 -6.21 -1.72
C ASP A 160 -13.40 -6.86 -3.07
N GLU A 161 -13.76 -8.13 -3.29
CA GLU A 161 -13.62 -8.82 -4.57
C GLU A 161 -14.92 -8.81 -5.41
N CYS A 162 -15.99 -8.16 -4.95
CA CYS A 162 -17.27 -8.12 -5.66
C CYS A 162 -17.16 -7.39 -7.01
N ARG A 163 -17.67 -8.02 -8.08
CA ARG A 163 -17.78 -7.44 -9.44
C ARG A 163 -19.23 -7.42 -9.95
N LEU A 164 -20.17 -7.80 -9.09
CA LEU A 164 -21.60 -7.75 -9.36
C LEU A 164 -22.08 -6.29 -9.23
N PRO A 165 -22.99 -5.83 -10.10
CA PRO A 165 -23.52 -4.47 -10.04
C PRO A 165 -24.57 -4.36 -8.92
N LEU A 166 -24.12 -4.28 -7.66
CA LEU A 166 -25.02 -4.19 -6.49
C LEU A 166 -25.68 -2.80 -6.39
N ASP A 167 -26.70 -2.53 -7.21
CA ASP A 167 -27.45 -1.27 -7.19
C ASP A 167 -28.66 -1.34 -6.25
N PHE A 168 -28.46 -0.96 -4.99
CA PHE A 168 -29.51 -0.94 -3.97
C PHE A 168 -30.64 0.06 -4.25
N LYS A 169 -30.50 0.99 -5.19
CA LYS A 169 -31.55 1.96 -5.52
C LYS A 169 -32.36 1.56 -6.74
N LYS A 170 -31.71 1.00 -7.77
CA LYS A 170 -32.37 0.64 -9.03
C LYS A 170 -32.87 -0.80 -9.09
N ASN A 171 -32.25 -1.72 -8.34
CA ASN A 171 -32.66 -3.12 -8.39
C ASN A 171 -34.12 -3.27 -7.92
N PRO A 172 -34.93 -4.05 -8.65
CA PRO A 172 -36.34 -4.24 -8.31
C PRO A 172 -36.48 -4.94 -6.96
N ILE A 173 -37.56 -4.63 -6.24
CA ILE A 173 -37.93 -5.35 -5.02
C ILE A 173 -38.27 -6.79 -5.41
N TRP A 174 -37.60 -7.75 -4.78
CA TRP A 174 -37.73 -9.17 -5.05
C TRP A 174 -37.97 -9.92 -3.76
N THR A 175 -39.14 -10.53 -3.61
CA THR A 175 -39.57 -11.20 -2.37
C THR A 175 -39.78 -12.71 -2.53
N ASP A 176 -39.90 -13.19 -3.77
CA ASP A 176 -40.21 -14.58 -4.08
C ASP A 176 -38.94 -15.41 -4.24
N VAL A 177 -38.71 -16.33 -3.30
CA VAL A 177 -37.53 -17.22 -3.29
C VAL A 177 -37.50 -18.22 -4.43
N THR A 178 -38.63 -18.45 -5.12
CA THR A 178 -38.79 -19.46 -6.19
C THR A 178 -38.64 -18.90 -7.59
N LYS A 179 -38.72 -17.57 -7.76
CA LYS A 179 -38.59 -16.94 -9.08
C LYS A 179 -37.15 -16.58 -9.40
N SER A 180 -36.75 -16.82 -10.63
CA SER A 180 -35.39 -16.56 -11.11
C SER A 180 -35.17 -15.08 -11.45
N THR A 181 -34.00 -14.58 -11.07
CA THR A 181 -33.50 -13.23 -11.38
C THR A 181 -31.97 -13.23 -11.34
N SER A 182 -31.33 -12.10 -11.64
CA SER A 182 -29.88 -12.00 -11.59
C SER A 182 -29.34 -12.09 -10.16
N VAL A 183 -28.10 -12.55 -10.02
CA VAL A 183 -27.46 -12.78 -8.70
C VAL A 183 -27.33 -11.46 -7.90
N ASP A 184 -27.06 -10.33 -8.55
CA ASP A 184 -27.00 -9.03 -7.88
C ASP A 184 -28.36 -8.60 -7.31
N VAL A 185 -29.46 -8.84 -8.03
CA VAL A 185 -30.82 -8.57 -7.56
C VAL A 185 -31.15 -9.45 -6.35
N LEU A 186 -30.83 -10.74 -6.40
CA LEU A 186 -30.99 -11.64 -5.24
C LEU A 186 -30.22 -11.12 -4.01
N LEU A 187 -28.93 -10.78 -4.17
CA LEU A 187 -28.09 -10.35 -3.06
C LEU A 187 -28.55 -9.01 -2.48
N THR A 188 -28.89 -8.02 -3.31
CA THR A 188 -29.38 -6.73 -2.83
C THR A 188 -30.68 -6.88 -2.01
N ASN A 189 -31.63 -7.69 -2.48
CA ASN A 189 -32.89 -7.93 -1.78
C ASN A 189 -32.71 -8.79 -0.52
N LEU A 190 -31.79 -9.77 -0.54
CA LEU A 190 -31.41 -10.52 0.65
C LEU A 190 -30.83 -9.58 1.71
N ILE A 191 -29.88 -8.71 1.34
CA ILE A 191 -29.23 -7.76 2.25
C ILE A 191 -30.22 -6.73 2.81
N LYS A 192 -31.12 -6.18 1.97
CA LYS A 192 -32.21 -5.28 2.42
C LYS A 192 -33.20 -5.96 3.37
N GLY A 193 -33.39 -7.27 3.23
CA GLY A 193 -34.41 -8.02 3.96
C GLY A 193 -35.74 -8.13 3.24
N ASP A 194 -35.82 -7.72 1.98
CA ASP A 194 -36.98 -7.94 1.12
C ASP A 194 -37.12 -9.43 0.75
N LEU A 195 -35.98 -10.11 0.54
CA LEU A 195 -35.89 -11.53 0.27
C LEU A 195 -35.44 -12.28 1.53
N LEU A 196 -36.24 -13.24 1.97
CA LEU A 196 -36.00 -14.05 3.19
C LEU A 196 -35.69 -13.18 4.44
N PRO A 197 -36.68 -12.42 4.95
CA PRO A 197 -36.46 -11.45 6.03
C PRO A 197 -35.93 -12.07 7.34
N SER A 198 -36.30 -13.34 7.62
CA SER A 198 -35.88 -14.09 8.80
C SER A 198 -34.40 -14.50 8.81
N ALA A 199 -33.70 -14.38 7.69
CA ALA A 199 -32.29 -14.72 7.60
C ALA A 199 -31.39 -13.65 8.27
N ARG A 200 -30.32 -14.11 8.92
CA ARG A 200 -29.21 -13.24 9.35
C ARG A 200 -28.11 -13.25 8.29
N ILE A 201 -27.39 -12.14 8.20
CA ILE A 201 -26.39 -11.92 7.16
C ILE A 201 -25.10 -11.46 7.81
N TRP A 202 -24.00 -12.08 7.40
CA TRP A 202 -22.67 -11.69 7.81
C TRP A 202 -21.80 -11.42 6.59
N ILE A 203 -21.39 -10.17 6.42
CA ILE A 203 -20.57 -9.71 5.31
C ILE A 203 -19.15 -9.42 5.82
N THR A 204 -18.13 -9.95 5.15
CA THR A 204 -16.74 -9.57 5.42
C THR A 204 -16.19 -8.71 4.29
N THR A 205 -15.42 -7.68 4.64
CA THR A 205 -14.88 -6.75 3.65
C THR A 205 -13.61 -6.04 4.13
N ARG A 206 -12.85 -5.49 3.19
CA ARG A 206 -11.92 -4.41 3.52
C ARG A 206 -12.68 -3.09 3.76
N PRO A 207 -12.16 -2.22 4.63
CA PRO A 207 -12.74 -0.90 4.90
C PRO A 207 -13.04 -0.09 3.64
N ALA A 208 -12.13 -0.11 2.65
CA ALA A 208 -12.29 0.63 1.40
C ALA A 208 -13.52 0.19 0.56
N ALA A 209 -13.97 -1.05 0.72
CA ALA A 209 -15.11 -1.62 0.00
C ALA A 209 -16.41 -1.63 0.82
N ALA A 210 -16.38 -1.22 2.09
CA ALA A 210 -17.55 -1.23 2.98
C ALA A 210 -18.71 -0.36 2.43
N ASN A 211 -18.39 0.76 1.77
CA ASN A 211 -19.36 1.69 1.20
C ASN A 211 -20.15 1.14 0.00
N GLN A 212 -19.84 -0.08 -0.49
CA GLN A 212 -20.66 -0.75 -1.49
C GLN A 212 -22.04 -1.16 -0.94
N ILE A 213 -22.17 -1.34 0.38
CA ILE A 213 -23.44 -1.63 1.04
C ILE A 213 -23.93 -0.36 1.74
N PRO A 214 -25.18 0.08 1.52
CA PRO A 214 -25.73 1.23 2.22
C PRO A 214 -25.77 1.02 3.74
N ALA A 215 -25.45 2.07 4.51
CA ALA A 215 -25.35 1.98 5.97
C ALA A 215 -26.69 1.61 6.62
N GLU A 216 -27.80 2.01 6.02
CA GLU A 216 -29.16 1.66 6.44
C GLU A 216 -29.47 0.16 6.38
N CYS A 217 -28.73 -0.62 5.60
CA CYS A 217 -28.89 -2.08 5.52
C CYS A 217 -28.06 -2.84 6.56
N ILE A 218 -27.24 -2.15 7.35
CA ILE A 218 -26.26 -2.75 8.27
C ILE A 218 -26.69 -2.48 9.71
N GLY A 219 -26.98 -3.53 10.46
CA GLY A 219 -27.39 -3.42 11.87
C GLY A 219 -26.20 -3.24 12.82
N MET A 220 -25.07 -3.90 12.53
CA MET A 220 -23.87 -3.83 13.34
C MET A 220 -22.60 -3.86 12.48
N VAL A 221 -21.60 -3.06 12.85
CA VAL A 221 -20.27 -3.07 12.24
C VAL A 221 -19.27 -3.59 13.27
N THR A 222 -18.51 -4.61 12.91
CA THR A 222 -17.41 -5.13 13.72
C THR A 222 -16.08 -4.96 13.01
N GLU A 223 -14.99 -4.91 13.78
CA GLU A 223 -13.64 -4.79 13.25
C GLU A 223 -12.74 -5.91 13.80
N VAL A 224 -12.03 -6.60 12.90
CA VAL A 224 -10.99 -7.57 13.27
C VAL A 224 -9.66 -6.84 13.45
N ARG A 225 -9.15 -6.82 14.67
CA ARG A 225 -7.86 -6.18 15.04
C ARG A 225 -6.67 -7.16 15.00
N GLY A 226 -6.91 -8.46 14.79
CA GLY A 226 -5.86 -9.48 14.76
C GLY A 226 -5.58 -10.08 16.15
N PHE A 227 -4.31 -10.33 16.47
CA PHE A 227 -3.91 -10.95 17.74
C PHE A 227 -3.40 -9.91 18.75
N THR A 228 -3.95 -9.98 19.96
CA THR A 228 -3.32 -9.40 21.17
C THR A 228 -2.00 -10.13 21.49
N ASP A 229 -1.16 -9.56 22.35
CA ASP A 229 0.10 -10.21 22.73
C ASP A 229 -0.09 -11.61 23.35
N PRO A 230 -1.07 -11.87 24.24
CA PRO A 230 -1.39 -13.23 24.68
C PRO A 230 -1.80 -14.16 23.54
N GLN A 231 -2.63 -13.69 22.60
CA GLN A 231 -3.05 -14.49 21.44
C GLN A 231 -1.89 -14.79 20.49
N LYS A 232 -0.93 -13.87 20.29
CA LYS A 232 0.30 -14.16 19.54
C LYS A 232 1.08 -15.32 20.17
N VAL A 233 1.17 -15.36 21.51
CA VAL A 233 1.83 -16.46 22.22
C VAL A 233 1.11 -17.78 21.95
N GLU A 234 -0.21 -17.76 22.06
CA GLU A 234 -1.04 -18.94 21.82
C GLU A 234 -0.91 -19.45 20.38
N TYR A 235 -0.96 -18.55 19.40
CA TYR A 235 -0.81 -18.88 17.98
C TYR A 235 0.52 -19.58 17.70
N PHE A 236 1.64 -19.01 18.16
CA PHE A 236 2.95 -19.64 17.95
C PHE A 236 3.09 -20.97 18.69
N ARG A 237 2.51 -21.11 19.89
CA ARG A 237 2.48 -22.39 20.62
C ARG A 237 1.74 -23.45 19.80
N LYS A 238 0.53 -23.14 19.33
CA LYS A 238 -0.30 -24.04 18.53
C LYS A 238 0.35 -24.39 17.19
N ARG A 239 0.92 -23.39 16.50
CA ARG A 239 1.52 -23.53 15.16
C ARG A 239 2.78 -24.40 15.14
N PHE A 240 3.66 -24.22 16.13
CA PHE A 240 4.95 -24.92 16.16
C PHE A 240 4.92 -26.19 17.01
N ARG A 241 3.86 -26.42 17.80
CA ARG A 241 3.73 -27.56 18.73
C ARG A 241 4.99 -27.77 19.58
N ASN A 242 5.71 -26.68 19.87
CA ASN A 242 7.00 -26.67 20.55
C ASN A 242 7.11 -25.41 21.41
N GLU A 243 7.03 -25.61 22.72
CA GLU A 243 7.00 -24.54 23.70
C GLU A 243 8.34 -23.80 23.81
N THR A 244 9.45 -24.49 23.59
CA THR A 244 10.79 -23.90 23.65
C THR A 244 11.05 -23.00 22.44
N LEU A 245 10.66 -23.44 21.24
CA LEU A 245 10.78 -22.65 20.01
C LEU A 245 9.84 -21.44 20.03
N ALA A 246 8.57 -21.62 20.43
CA ALA A 246 7.61 -20.53 20.56
C ALA A 246 8.10 -19.47 21.57
N SER A 247 8.56 -19.91 22.75
CA SER A 247 9.11 -19.01 23.77
C SER A 247 10.37 -18.30 23.29
N THR A 248 11.24 -18.97 22.53
CA THR A 248 12.43 -18.36 21.92
C THR A 248 12.06 -17.30 20.90
N ILE A 249 11.16 -17.59 19.96
CA ILE A 249 10.67 -16.64 18.94
C ILE A 249 10.03 -15.43 19.63
N ILE A 250 9.17 -15.65 20.62
CA ILE A 250 8.51 -14.58 21.37
C ILE A 250 9.52 -13.77 22.17
N SER A 251 10.53 -14.40 22.78
CA SER A 251 11.58 -13.67 23.49
C SER A 251 12.40 -12.79 22.55
N HIS A 252 12.64 -13.23 21.30
CA HIS A 252 13.30 -12.42 20.27
C HIS A 252 12.39 -11.28 19.79
N ILE A 253 11.11 -11.52 19.56
CA ILE A 253 10.12 -10.50 19.19
C ILE A 253 9.96 -9.46 20.32
N LYS A 254 9.85 -9.89 21.58
CA LYS A 254 9.72 -9.03 22.75
C LYS A 254 11.00 -8.26 23.07
N LYS A 255 12.18 -8.87 22.89
CA LYS A 255 13.48 -8.16 22.98
C LYS A 255 13.63 -7.12 21.87
N SER A 256 12.93 -7.28 20.74
CA SER A 256 12.95 -6.36 19.61
C SER A 256 12.04 -5.14 19.80
N ARG A 257 12.21 -4.39 20.90
CA ARG A 257 11.65 -3.02 21.04
C ARG A 257 11.97 -2.17 19.80
N SER A 258 13.12 -2.44 19.17
CA SER A 258 13.58 -1.87 17.91
C SER A 258 12.68 -2.16 16.70
N LEU A 259 12.02 -3.32 16.62
CA LEU A 259 11.18 -3.68 15.47
C LEU A 259 9.82 -2.99 15.55
N HIS A 260 9.24 -2.88 16.75
CA HIS A 260 8.02 -2.10 16.95
C HIS A 260 8.27 -0.60 16.70
N ILE A 261 9.38 -0.05 17.22
CA ILE A 261 9.80 1.32 16.94
C ILE A 261 10.04 1.50 15.43
N MET A 262 10.68 0.54 14.76
CA MET A 262 10.90 0.57 13.31
C MET A 262 9.58 0.65 12.55
N PHE A 263 8.62 -0.25 12.81
CA PHE A 263 7.31 -0.22 12.13
C PHE A 263 6.57 1.10 12.37
N GLN A 264 6.58 1.60 13.60
CA GLN A 264 5.94 2.87 13.94
C GLN A 264 6.62 4.07 13.24
N CYS A 265 7.95 4.15 13.27
CA CYS A 265 8.70 5.20 12.58
C CYS A 265 8.55 5.13 11.07
N GLN A 266 8.58 3.92 10.49
CA GLN A 266 8.36 3.70 9.05
C GLN A 266 6.96 4.16 8.64
N HIS A 267 5.95 3.83 9.43
CA HIS A 267 4.59 4.28 9.18
C HIS A 267 4.49 5.81 9.24
N ASN A 268 5.02 6.42 10.30
CA ASN A 268 4.95 7.86 10.51
C ASN A 268 5.66 8.63 9.40
N ILE A 269 6.84 8.17 8.96
CA ILE A 269 7.57 8.82 7.88
C ILE A 269 6.85 8.65 6.54
N LYS A 270 6.27 7.47 6.25
CA LYS A 270 5.46 7.28 5.03
C LYS A 270 4.27 8.24 5.00
N SER A 271 3.52 8.36 6.09
CA SER A 271 2.40 9.31 6.22
C SER A 271 2.85 10.77 6.01
N HIS A 272 3.96 11.15 6.63
CA HIS A 272 4.53 12.49 6.46
C HIS A 272 4.93 12.78 5.01
N LEU A 273 5.61 11.85 4.36
CA LEU A 273 6.09 12.02 2.98
C LEU A 273 4.94 11.97 1.97
N MET A 274 3.90 11.16 2.20
CA MET A 274 2.65 11.22 1.44
C MET A 274 2.05 12.62 1.52
N GLN A 275 1.91 13.18 2.72
CA GLN A 275 1.37 14.54 2.87
C GLN A 275 2.26 15.60 2.19
N LYS A 276 3.58 15.47 2.29
CA LYS A 276 4.56 16.40 1.70
C LYS A 276 4.54 16.39 0.18
N PHE A 277 4.45 15.21 -0.46
CA PHE A 277 4.63 15.07 -1.92
C PHE A 277 3.37 14.77 -2.71
N ARG A 278 2.24 14.45 -2.06
CA ARG A 278 0.99 14.18 -2.77
C ARG A 278 0.46 15.41 -3.50
N ARG A 279 0.58 16.61 -2.93
CA ARG A 279 0.06 17.84 -3.52
C ARG A 279 1.20 18.71 -3.99
N VAL A 280 1.32 18.86 -5.31
CA VAL A 280 2.40 19.63 -5.95
C VAL A 280 1.77 20.74 -6.80
N PHE A 281 2.45 21.88 -6.89
CA PHE A 281 2.04 22.97 -7.78
C PHE A 281 2.57 22.71 -9.19
N GLU A 282 1.68 22.80 -10.17
CA GLU A 282 2.02 22.68 -11.58
C GLU A 282 2.16 24.08 -12.19
N GLY A 283 3.37 24.44 -12.63
CA GLY A 283 3.65 25.73 -13.29
C GLY A 283 3.67 26.94 -12.34
N ILE A 284 3.21 28.09 -12.82
CA ILE A 284 3.16 29.34 -12.03
C ILE A 284 2.11 29.19 -10.93
N ALA A 285 2.56 29.18 -9.67
CA ALA A 285 1.71 28.99 -8.50
C ALA A 285 0.56 30.02 -8.46
N LYS A 286 -0.66 29.59 -8.82
CA LYS A 286 -1.88 30.30 -8.48
C LYS A 286 -2.31 29.86 -7.08
N ALA A 287 -2.48 30.81 -6.17
CA ALA A 287 -2.87 30.53 -4.79
C ALA A 287 -4.11 29.61 -4.75
N GLY A 288 -3.97 28.46 -4.09
CA GLY A 288 -5.09 27.53 -3.83
C GLY A 288 -5.26 26.34 -4.80
N GLN A 289 -4.49 26.22 -5.88
CA GLN A 289 -4.59 25.09 -6.82
C GLN A 289 -3.37 24.16 -6.72
N SER A 290 -3.40 23.23 -5.77
CA SER A 290 -2.46 22.11 -5.73
C SER A 290 -3.13 20.87 -6.32
N THR A 291 -2.47 20.20 -7.26
CA THR A 291 -2.99 19.00 -7.93
C THR A 291 -2.35 17.76 -7.31
N ASP A 292 -3.06 16.63 -7.29
CA ASP A 292 -2.46 15.36 -6.86
C ASP A 292 -1.34 15.00 -7.85
N LEU A 293 -0.14 14.67 -7.37
CA LEU A 293 1.00 14.35 -8.23
C LEU A 293 0.65 13.22 -9.21
N ASN A 294 -0.13 12.23 -8.76
CA ASN A 294 -0.53 11.11 -9.61
C ASN A 294 -1.47 11.52 -10.76
N ASP A 295 -2.21 12.64 -10.63
CA ASP A 295 -3.17 13.08 -11.64
C ASP A 295 -2.46 13.69 -12.87
N PHE A 296 -1.32 14.36 -12.68
CA PHE A 296 -0.59 15.03 -13.77
C PHE A 296 0.75 14.39 -14.11
N TYR A 297 1.29 13.51 -13.24
CA TYR A 297 2.57 12.85 -13.51
C TYR A 297 2.53 12.06 -14.81
N THR A 298 3.42 12.40 -15.72
CA THR A 298 3.69 11.68 -16.95
C THR A 298 5.08 11.06 -16.81
N GLU A 299 5.22 9.78 -17.13
CA GLU A 299 6.48 9.07 -16.94
C GLU A 299 7.58 9.74 -17.78
N LEU A 300 8.74 10.01 -17.17
CA LEU A 300 9.87 10.63 -17.84
C LEU A 300 10.74 9.56 -18.50
N PHE A 301 11.31 9.86 -19.67
CA PHE A 301 12.28 8.97 -20.29
C PHE A 301 13.63 9.08 -19.56
N ILE A 302 14.05 7.98 -18.94
CA ILE A 302 15.32 7.85 -18.22
C ILE A 302 16.13 6.77 -18.90
N THR A 303 17.43 7.00 -19.07
CA THR A 303 18.36 6.00 -19.62
C THR A 303 19.68 6.01 -18.85
N GLU A 304 20.43 4.92 -18.94
CA GLU A 304 21.80 4.83 -18.42
C GLU A 304 22.77 5.58 -19.35
N ARG A 305 23.73 6.30 -18.78
CA ARG A 305 24.90 6.81 -19.52
C ARG A 305 26.13 5.97 -19.20
N VAL A 306 26.98 5.81 -20.20
CA VAL A 306 28.33 5.28 -20.00
C VAL A 306 29.13 6.24 -19.11
N SER A 307 29.65 5.73 -18.01
CA SER A 307 30.48 6.48 -17.05
C SER A 307 31.70 7.08 -17.77
N GLY A 308 31.86 8.41 -17.72
CA GLY A 308 33.02 9.14 -18.28
C GLY A 308 32.70 10.24 -19.29
N GLU A 309 31.49 10.27 -19.87
CA GLU A 309 31.07 11.35 -20.78
C GLU A 309 30.57 12.58 -20.01
N VAL A 310 31.51 13.38 -19.49
CA VAL A 310 31.21 14.73 -18.96
C VAL A 310 30.93 15.64 -20.16
N ASN A 311 29.67 15.70 -20.57
CA ASN A 311 29.28 16.48 -21.73
C ASN A 311 29.30 17.98 -21.38
N LYS A 312 30.35 18.69 -21.82
CA LYS A 312 30.58 20.14 -21.59
C LYS A 312 29.79 21.03 -22.55
N GLU A 313 28.85 20.46 -23.30
CA GLU A 313 28.03 21.20 -24.25
C GLU A 313 26.99 22.10 -23.58
N HIS A 314 26.54 23.13 -24.31
CA HIS A 314 25.47 24.02 -23.84
C HIS A 314 24.16 23.24 -23.68
N GLU A 315 23.36 23.56 -22.66
CA GLU A 315 22.10 22.86 -22.36
C GLU A 315 21.15 22.77 -23.57
N VAL A 316 21.14 23.79 -24.43
CA VAL A 316 20.36 23.82 -25.69
C VAL A 316 20.78 22.69 -26.65
N ARG A 317 22.09 22.43 -26.81
CA ARG A 317 22.58 21.36 -27.68
C ARG A 317 22.27 19.97 -27.13
N LEU A 318 22.25 19.83 -25.80
CA LEU A 318 21.85 18.58 -25.14
C LEU A 318 20.38 18.25 -25.43
N ILE A 319 19.49 19.26 -25.33
CA ILE A 319 18.06 19.13 -25.65
C ILE A 319 17.85 18.79 -27.13
N GLU A 320 18.53 19.49 -28.05
CA GLU A 320 18.41 19.22 -29.48
C GLU A 320 18.91 17.83 -29.86
N THR A 321 20.00 17.37 -29.27
CA THR A 321 20.57 16.05 -29.54
C THR A 321 19.67 14.95 -28.96
N ALA A 322 19.20 15.12 -27.72
CA ALA A 322 18.27 14.21 -27.07
C ALA A 322 16.95 14.06 -27.84
N SER A 323 16.37 15.17 -28.30
CA SER A 323 15.12 15.15 -29.07
C SER A 323 15.24 14.52 -30.46
N ARG A 324 16.44 14.42 -31.03
CA ARG A 324 16.70 13.78 -32.34
C ARG A 324 17.00 12.29 -32.24
N LYS A 325 17.42 11.77 -31.07
CA LYS A 325 17.72 10.36 -30.88
C LYS A 325 16.43 9.53 -30.71
N PRO A 326 16.25 8.46 -31.49
CA PRO A 326 15.07 7.60 -31.33
C PRO A 326 15.19 6.75 -30.06
N ALA A 327 14.13 6.73 -29.25
CA ALA A 327 14.04 5.94 -28.01
C ALA A 327 14.25 4.41 -28.17
N LYS A 328 14.25 3.90 -29.41
CA LYS A 328 14.49 2.47 -29.71
C LYS A 328 15.95 2.04 -29.56
N GLU A 329 16.90 2.98 -29.49
CA GLU A 329 18.33 2.68 -29.39
C GLU A 329 18.83 2.60 -27.94
N GLU A 330 18.05 3.11 -26.98
CA GLU A 330 18.44 3.23 -25.57
C GLU A 330 17.52 2.38 -24.69
N THR A 331 18.06 1.74 -23.65
CA THR A 331 17.25 0.97 -22.68
C THR A 331 16.55 1.95 -21.73
N PRO A 332 15.20 2.04 -21.74
CA PRO A 332 14.49 2.91 -20.81
C PRO A 332 14.50 2.31 -19.40
N ILE A 333 14.73 3.16 -18.41
CA ILE A 333 14.67 2.82 -16.99
C ILE A 333 13.40 3.44 -16.40
N LYS A 334 12.56 2.62 -15.76
CA LYS A 334 11.41 3.14 -15.03
C LYS A 334 11.82 3.74 -13.70
N CYS A 335 11.06 4.71 -13.21
CA CYS A 335 11.30 5.32 -11.90
C CYS A 335 11.32 4.27 -10.76
N GLU A 336 10.40 3.31 -10.79
CA GLU A 336 10.32 2.21 -9.81
C GLU A 336 11.48 1.20 -9.90
N ASP A 337 12.20 1.19 -11.02
CA ASP A 337 13.28 0.25 -11.31
C ASP A 337 14.66 0.89 -11.14
N ILE A 338 14.74 2.15 -10.69
CA ILE A 338 16.00 2.92 -10.64
C ILE A 338 17.11 2.20 -9.86
N PHE A 339 16.78 1.48 -8.78
CA PHE A 339 17.73 0.71 -7.98
C PHE A 339 17.80 -0.78 -8.34
N LYS A 340 17.06 -1.24 -9.34
CA LYS A 340 17.16 -2.63 -9.79
C LYS A 340 18.43 -2.81 -10.62
N PRO A 341 19.07 -3.99 -10.55
CA PRO A 341 20.22 -4.27 -11.41
C PRO A 341 19.80 -4.23 -12.88
N LEU A 342 20.64 -3.62 -13.72
CA LEU A 342 20.43 -3.60 -15.16
C LEU A 342 20.73 -4.98 -15.78
N PRO A 343 20.22 -5.27 -16.99
CA PRO A 343 20.50 -6.53 -17.67
C PRO A 343 22.01 -6.79 -17.78
N GLY A 344 22.50 -7.86 -17.14
CA GLY A 344 23.92 -8.22 -17.10
C GLY A 344 24.69 -7.78 -15.85
N GLN A 345 24.04 -7.11 -14.89
CA GLN A 345 24.61 -6.84 -13.56
C GLN A 345 24.00 -7.76 -12.50
N ASP A 346 24.85 -8.32 -11.63
CA ASP A 346 24.41 -9.23 -10.56
C ASP A 346 23.97 -8.49 -9.28
N GLN A 347 24.41 -7.25 -9.08
CA GLN A 347 24.11 -6.46 -7.88
C GLN A 347 23.65 -5.04 -8.22
N PRO A 348 22.72 -4.48 -7.41
CA PRO A 348 22.26 -3.11 -7.60
C PRO A 348 23.36 -2.11 -7.24
N SER A 349 23.45 -1.03 -8.02
CA SER A 349 24.36 0.08 -7.72
C SER A 349 24.00 0.75 -6.40
N ARG A 350 25.01 0.97 -5.55
CA ARG A 350 24.84 1.68 -4.27
C ARG A 350 24.46 3.14 -4.49
N THR A 351 25.26 3.84 -5.30
CA THR A 351 25.10 5.27 -5.58
C THR A 351 24.71 5.47 -7.03
N ILE A 352 23.59 6.14 -7.25
CA ILE A 352 23.07 6.50 -8.56
C ILE A 352 23.11 8.02 -8.69
N MET A 353 23.69 8.51 -9.78
CA MET A 353 23.64 9.93 -10.12
C MET A 353 22.74 10.14 -11.34
N THR A 354 21.65 10.88 -11.16
CA THR A 354 20.76 11.27 -12.24
C THR A 354 21.05 12.69 -12.70
N THR A 355 21.43 12.82 -13.96
CA THR A 355 21.73 14.09 -14.61
C THR A 355 20.59 14.53 -15.54
N GLY A 356 20.50 15.82 -15.81
CA GLY A 356 19.55 16.37 -16.77
C GLY A 356 19.51 17.89 -16.72
N VAL A 357 19.07 18.53 -17.79
CA VAL A 357 19.01 19.99 -17.89
C VAL A 357 18.04 20.61 -16.87
N ALA A 358 18.11 21.93 -16.68
CA ALA A 358 17.16 22.62 -15.81
C ALA A 358 15.71 22.43 -16.28
N GLY A 359 14.78 22.27 -15.32
CA GLY A 359 13.36 22.08 -15.62
C GLY A 359 12.95 20.68 -16.10
N ILE A 360 13.88 19.79 -16.45
CA ILE A 360 13.57 18.49 -17.08
C ILE A 360 12.79 17.47 -16.21
N GLY A 361 12.47 17.81 -14.96
CA GLY A 361 11.65 16.97 -14.08
C GLY A 361 12.41 16.12 -13.04
N LYS A 362 13.70 16.34 -12.81
CA LYS A 362 14.52 15.58 -11.82
C LYS A 362 13.90 15.55 -10.41
N THR A 363 13.47 16.69 -9.89
CA THR A 363 12.83 16.78 -8.56
C THR A 363 11.45 16.12 -8.53
N ILE A 364 10.67 16.23 -9.62
CA ILE A 364 9.37 15.56 -9.71
C ILE A 364 9.53 14.03 -9.73
N LEU A 365 10.60 13.55 -10.37
CA LEU A 365 10.95 12.13 -10.39
C LEU A 365 11.25 11.59 -8.99
N THR A 366 12.05 12.30 -8.18
CA THR A 366 12.36 11.88 -6.80
C THR A 366 11.14 11.96 -5.89
N HIS A 367 10.27 12.96 -6.09
CA HIS A 367 8.98 13.05 -5.40
C HIS A 367 8.08 11.87 -5.75
N LYS A 368 7.99 11.49 -7.04
CA LYS A 368 7.17 10.35 -7.48
C LYS A 368 7.66 9.04 -6.88
N PHE A 369 8.96 8.78 -6.92
CA PHE A 369 9.57 7.60 -6.28
C PHE A 369 9.22 7.53 -4.79
N THR A 370 9.37 8.64 -4.08
CA THR A 370 9.09 8.71 -2.65
C THR A 370 7.60 8.50 -2.36
N LEU A 371 6.72 9.07 -3.18
CA LEU A 371 5.27 8.93 -3.05
C LEU A 371 4.83 7.48 -3.28
N ASP A 372 5.32 6.82 -4.34
CA ASP A 372 4.98 5.43 -4.63
C ASP A 372 5.46 4.46 -3.55
N TRP A 373 6.66 4.69 -3.00
CA TRP A 373 7.17 3.94 -1.85
C TRP A 373 6.31 4.15 -0.60
N ALA A 374 5.89 5.40 -0.35
CA ALA A 374 5.09 5.74 0.81
C ALA A 374 3.66 5.19 0.73
N GLU A 375 3.08 5.16 -0.47
CA GLU A 375 1.78 4.53 -0.77
C GLU A 375 1.85 2.98 -0.82
N GLY A 376 3.06 2.41 -0.80
CA GLY A 376 3.26 0.96 -0.88
C GLY A 376 2.99 0.38 -2.26
N LYS A 377 3.12 1.18 -3.33
CA LYS A 377 2.98 0.75 -4.72
C LYS A 377 4.23 0.07 -5.26
N ALA A 378 5.41 0.54 -4.86
CA ALA A 378 6.71 0.04 -5.35
C ALA A 378 7.80 0.05 -4.26
N ASN A 379 8.93 -0.60 -4.55
CA ASN A 379 10.14 -0.63 -3.71
C ASN A 379 9.90 -1.17 -2.28
N HIS A 380 9.17 -2.28 -2.16
CA HIS A 380 8.82 -2.89 -0.87
C HIS A 380 10.02 -3.42 -0.08
N ASP A 381 11.19 -3.59 -0.71
CA ASP A 381 12.46 -3.96 -0.09
C ASP A 381 13.10 -2.82 0.72
N ILE A 382 12.69 -1.56 0.47
CA ILE A 382 13.23 -0.38 1.14
C ILE A 382 12.49 -0.11 2.46
N HIS A 383 13.24 -0.05 3.55
CA HIS A 383 12.69 0.23 4.87
C HIS A 383 12.47 1.73 5.11
N PHE A 384 13.39 2.58 4.67
CA PHE A 384 13.32 4.04 4.84
C PHE A 384 13.79 4.76 3.57
N THR A 385 12.99 5.72 3.09
CA THR A 385 13.38 6.68 2.06
C THR A 385 13.48 8.07 2.71
N LEU A 386 14.66 8.69 2.63
CA LEU A 386 15.01 9.93 3.33
C LEU A 386 15.44 10.99 2.29
N PRO A 387 14.49 11.78 1.76
CA PRO A 387 14.79 12.80 0.76
C PRO A 387 15.25 14.12 1.37
N PHE A 388 16.44 14.57 0.97
CA PHE A 388 17.02 15.86 1.28
C PHE A 388 17.16 16.69 0.02
N THR A 389 16.99 18.00 0.15
CA THR A 389 17.49 18.94 -0.86
C THR A 389 18.82 19.53 -0.40
N PHE A 390 19.75 19.76 -1.33
CA PHE A 390 20.98 20.49 -0.98
C PHE A 390 20.70 21.90 -0.49
N ARG A 391 19.60 22.54 -0.93
CA ARG A 391 19.12 23.82 -0.38
C ARG A 391 18.87 23.75 1.12
N GLU A 392 18.17 22.72 1.58
CA GLU A 392 17.91 22.49 3.01
C GLU A 392 19.20 22.19 3.78
N LEU A 393 20.09 21.37 3.21
CA LEU A 393 21.37 21.03 3.84
C LEU A 393 22.31 22.23 3.96
N ASN A 394 22.31 23.13 2.99
CA ASN A 394 23.11 24.37 3.03
C ASN A 394 22.80 25.25 4.25
N LEU A 395 21.56 25.21 4.77
CA LEU A 395 21.15 25.98 5.96
C LEU A 395 21.82 25.48 7.25
N LEU A 396 22.42 24.29 7.22
CA LEU A 396 23.06 23.64 8.36
C LEU A 396 24.59 23.62 8.26
N LYS A 397 25.18 24.29 7.25
CA LYS A 397 26.62 24.32 6.98
C LYS A 397 27.50 24.63 8.20
N GLU A 398 27.05 25.53 9.08
CA GLU A 398 27.82 26.00 10.24
C GLU A 398 27.52 25.23 11.54
N LYS A 399 26.75 24.14 11.44
CA LYS A 399 26.32 23.34 12.59
C LYS A 399 26.91 21.94 12.51
N GLU A 400 27.12 21.36 13.68
CA GLU A 400 27.53 19.96 13.81
C GLU A 400 26.33 19.10 14.19
N PHE A 401 26.27 17.92 13.58
CA PHE A 401 25.25 16.92 13.82
C PHE A 401 25.90 15.55 13.78
N SER A 402 25.40 14.61 14.59
CA SER A 402 25.53 13.20 14.23
C SER A 402 24.55 12.87 13.09
N LEU A 403 24.78 11.78 12.37
CA LEU A 403 23.82 11.37 11.32
C LEU A 403 22.42 11.16 11.92
N VAL A 404 22.33 10.52 13.09
CA VAL A 404 21.05 10.31 13.80
C VAL A 404 20.37 11.64 14.13
N GLU A 405 21.12 12.64 14.62
CA GLU A 405 20.55 13.96 14.93
C GLU A 405 20.11 14.72 13.68
N LEU A 406 20.88 14.62 12.58
CA LEU A 406 20.52 15.21 11.30
C LEU A 406 19.21 14.60 10.78
N LEU A 407 19.06 13.27 10.86
CA LEU A 407 17.84 12.59 10.48
C LEU A 407 16.65 12.99 11.36
N TYR A 408 16.83 13.15 12.67
CA TYR A 408 15.77 13.62 13.56
C TYR A 408 15.38 15.08 13.32
N HIS A 409 16.31 15.91 12.86
CA HIS A 409 16.06 17.31 12.52
C HIS A 409 15.08 17.43 11.35
N PHE A 410 15.31 16.67 10.27
CA PHE A 410 14.46 16.69 9.08
C PHE A 410 13.25 15.76 9.15
N PHE A 411 13.38 14.63 9.85
CA PHE A 411 12.36 13.59 9.94
C PHE A 411 12.11 13.25 11.41
N ILE A 412 11.44 14.14 12.11
CA ILE A 412 11.05 13.96 13.52
C ILE A 412 10.32 12.62 13.77
N GLN A 413 9.64 12.10 12.75
CA GLN A 413 8.91 10.83 12.70
C GLN A 413 9.82 9.61 12.94
N THR A 414 11.12 9.76 12.71
CA THR A 414 12.13 8.71 12.91
C THR A 414 12.71 8.69 14.32
N LYS A 415 12.31 9.62 15.20
CA LYS A 415 12.76 9.67 16.60
C LYS A 415 12.50 8.34 17.30
N GLY A 416 13.59 7.66 17.66
CA GLY A 416 13.57 6.31 18.23
C GLY A 416 14.51 5.34 17.52
N ILE A 417 14.84 5.61 16.24
CA ILE A 417 15.80 4.82 15.47
C ILE A 417 17.22 5.35 15.71
N ARG A 418 18.05 4.53 16.35
CA ARG A 418 19.48 4.84 16.54
C ARG A 418 20.41 4.04 15.63
N ARG A 419 19.92 2.92 15.07
CA ARG A 419 20.69 1.97 14.28
C ARG A 419 20.11 1.85 12.87
N TYR A 420 20.45 2.80 12.03
CA TYR A 420 20.05 2.80 10.61
C TYR A 420 20.79 1.75 9.77
N ASP A 421 21.92 1.25 10.28
CA ASP A 421 22.75 0.19 9.69
C ASP A 421 22.03 -1.17 9.61
N LEU A 422 20.97 -1.38 10.40
CA LEU A 422 20.16 -2.59 10.38
C LEU A 422 19.07 -2.61 9.29
N PHE A 423 18.91 -1.51 8.55
CA PHE A 423 17.80 -1.34 7.63
C PHE A 423 18.27 -1.04 6.21
N GLN A 424 17.47 -1.41 5.22
CA GLN A 424 17.68 -0.92 3.86
C GLN A 424 17.19 0.53 3.78
N VAL A 425 18.13 1.48 3.83
CA VAL A 425 17.85 2.91 3.78
C VAL A 425 18.23 3.45 2.40
N VAL A 426 17.40 4.36 1.89
CA VAL A 426 17.68 5.14 0.68
C VAL A 426 17.74 6.61 1.04
N PHE A 427 18.86 7.24 0.70
CA PHE A 427 19.04 8.69 0.76
C PHE A 427 18.84 9.27 -0.63
N ILE A 428 17.93 10.22 -0.76
CA ILE A 428 17.78 10.99 -1.99
C ILE A 428 18.37 12.37 -1.72
N LEU A 429 19.38 12.78 -2.49
CA LEU A 429 20.06 14.06 -2.40
C LEU A 429 19.73 14.87 -3.66
N ASP A 430 18.67 15.68 -3.58
CA ASP A 430 18.15 16.44 -4.71
C ASP A 430 18.86 17.80 -4.87
N GLY A 431 19.27 18.11 -6.09
CA GLY A 431 19.80 19.43 -6.47
C GLY A 431 21.26 19.69 -6.10
N LEU A 432 22.17 18.75 -6.39
CA LEU A 432 23.61 18.93 -6.15
C LEU A 432 24.18 20.19 -6.82
N ASP A 433 23.60 20.64 -7.94
CA ASP A 433 23.95 21.92 -8.59
C ASP A 433 23.76 23.15 -7.70
N GLU A 434 23.07 22.99 -6.58
CA GLU A 434 22.79 24.04 -5.60
C GLU A 434 23.57 23.84 -4.29
N CYS A 435 24.43 22.82 -4.22
CA CYS A 435 25.29 22.56 -3.07
C CYS A 435 26.27 23.71 -2.85
N ARG A 436 26.40 24.15 -1.60
CA ARG A 436 27.37 25.17 -1.14
C ARG A 436 28.31 24.63 -0.06
N LEU A 437 28.20 23.34 0.23
CA LEU A 437 29.12 22.63 1.10
C LEU A 437 30.41 22.33 0.31
N PRO A 438 31.59 22.34 0.95
CA PRO A 438 32.86 22.07 0.26
C PRO A 438 32.92 20.74 -0.48
N LEU A 439 32.23 19.72 0.04
CA LEU A 439 32.28 18.32 -0.37
C LEU A 439 33.73 17.84 -0.52
N ASP A 440 34.56 18.06 0.50
CA ASP A 440 35.98 17.74 0.46
C ASP A 440 36.23 16.23 0.63
N PHE A 441 36.04 15.48 -0.45
CA PHE A 441 36.26 14.04 -0.48
C PHE A 441 37.71 13.61 -0.24
N GLN A 442 38.69 14.51 -0.34
CA GLN A 442 40.10 14.19 -0.17
C GLN A 442 40.57 14.39 1.26
N ASN A 443 40.19 15.51 1.89
CA ASN A 443 40.72 15.89 3.20
C ASN A 443 39.77 15.59 4.36
N ASN A 444 38.48 15.37 4.11
CA ASN A 444 37.55 15.08 5.20
C ASN A 444 37.91 13.76 5.90
N PRO A 445 37.91 13.74 7.25
CA PRO A 445 38.24 12.55 8.02
C PRO A 445 37.24 11.43 7.75
N ILE A 446 37.73 10.19 7.85
CA ILE A 446 36.86 9.01 7.78
C ILE A 446 35.92 9.02 8.98
N TRP A 447 34.63 8.93 8.71
CA TRP A 447 33.57 8.96 9.71
C TRP A 447 32.62 7.79 9.54
N THR A 448 32.59 6.89 10.53
CA THR A 448 31.83 5.63 10.46
C THR A 448 30.74 5.54 11.53
N ASP A 449 30.81 6.35 12.59
CA ASP A 449 29.88 6.31 13.71
C ASP A 449 28.70 7.26 13.49
N VAL A 450 27.51 6.69 13.32
CA VAL A 450 26.26 7.43 13.08
C VAL A 450 25.80 8.28 14.28
N THR A 451 26.38 8.06 15.46
CA THR A 451 25.98 8.73 16.71
C THR A 451 26.91 9.86 17.14
N LYS A 452 28.10 9.97 16.55
CA LYS A 452 29.05 11.05 16.85
C LYS A 452 28.80 12.25 15.96
N SER A 453 28.86 13.44 16.55
CA SER A 453 28.62 14.70 15.86
C SER A 453 29.85 15.17 15.06
N THR A 454 29.60 15.69 13.87
CA THR A 454 30.60 16.28 12.96
C THR A 454 29.89 17.26 12.02
N SER A 455 30.61 17.93 11.13
CA SER A 455 30.01 18.84 10.16
C SER A 455 29.16 18.09 9.12
N VAL A 456 28.16 18.79 8.56
CA VAL A 456 27.30 18.21 7.50
C VAL A 456 28.13 17.81 6.27
N ASP A 457 29.21 18.53 5.98
CA ASP A 457 30.14 18.23 4.91
C ASP A 457 30.83 16.86 5.08
N VAL A 458 31.35 16.61 6.29
CA VAL A 458 31.98 15.34 6.66
C VAL A 458 30.95 14.20 6.63
N LEU A 459 29.72 14.44 7.11
CA LEU A 459 28.65 13.43 7.05
C LEU A 459 28.32 13.03 5.60
N LEU A 460 28.11 13.99 4.70
CA LEU A 460 27.72 13.73 3.32
C LEU A 460 28.83 13.05 2.53
N THR A 461 30.07 13.53 2.65
CA THR A 461 31.22 12.93 1.96
C THR A 461 31.45 11.47 2.39
N ASN A 462 31.35 11.17 3.68
CA ASN A 462 31.48 9.80 4.18
C ASN A 462 30.26 8.91 3.86
N LEU A 463 29.05 9.48 3.79
CA LEU A 463 27.87 8.74 3.33
C LEU A 463 28.03 8.33 1.86
N ILE A 464 28.45 9.27 1.00
CA ILE A 464 28.62 9.06 -0.45
C ILE A 464 29.81 8.14 -0.76
N ARG A 465 30.98 8.36 -0.12
CA ARG A 465 32.15 7.48 -0.25
C ARG A 465 31.85 6.08 0.26
N GLY A 466 31.04 6.04 1.31
CA GLY A 466 30.43 4.84 1.79
C GLY A 466 30.97 4.29 3.10
N ASP A 467 31.82 5.08 3.77
CA ASP A 467 32.35 4.83 5.10
C ASP A 467 31.25 4.91 6.17
N LEU A 468 30.29 5.81 5.97
CA LEU A 468 29.11 5.97 6.82
C LEU A 468 27.91 5.25 6.21
N LEU A 469 27.26 4.37 6.97
CA LEU A 469 26.16 3.49 6.53
C LEU A 469 26.45 2.76 5.21
N PRO A 470 27.40 1.80 5.18
CA PRO A 470 27.81 1.09 3.96
C PRO A 470 26.68 0.43 3.14
N SER A 471 25.61 -0.02 3.82
CA SER A 471 24.48 -0.70 3.19
C SER A 471 23.43 0.24 2.59
N ALA A 472 23.53 1.56 2.81
CA ALA A 472 22.57 2.53 2.33
C ALA A 472 22.73 2.76 0.81
N ARG A 473 21.60 2.87 0.10
CA ARG A 473 21.59 3.32 -1.29
C ARG A 473 21.43 4.84 -1.36
N ILE A 474 22.03 5.45 -2.36
CA ILE A 474 22.09 6.91 -2.51
C ILE A 474 21.65 7.25 -3.92
N TRP A 475 20.74 8.22 -4.03
CA TRP A 475 20.32 8.77 -5.30
C TRP A 475 20.55 10.27 -5.32
N ILE A 476 21.46 10.72 -6.16
CA ILE A 476 21.84 12.14 -6.31
C ILE A 476 21.23 12.66 -7.61
N THR A 477 20.56 13.81 -7.56
CA THR A 477 20.13 14.51 -8.79
C THR A 477 20.97 15.77 -9.00
N THR A 478 21.30 16.06 -10.25
CA THR A 478 22.14 17.22 -10.57
C THR A 478 21.99 17.68 -12.01
N ARG A 479 22.45 18.89 -12.31
CA ARG A 479 22.74 19.29 -13.69
C ARG A 479 24.07 18.71 -14.15
N PRO A 480 24.25 18.41 -15.45
CA PRO A 480 25.50 17.85 -15.96
C PRO A 480 26.75 18.62 -15.53
N ALA A 481 26.68 19.96 -15.49
CA ALA A 481 27.79 20.83 -15.11
C ALA A 481 28.26 20.69 -13.65
N ALA A 482 27.43 20.15 -12.76
CA ALA A 482 27.73 19.97 -11.34
C ALA A 482 27.98 18.50 -10.97
N ALA A 483 27.89 17.57 -11.93
CA ALA A 483 28.10 16.14 -11.69
C ALA A 483 29.54 15.83 -11.20
N ASN A 484 30.52 16.61 -11.66
CA ASN A 484 31.93 16.47 -11.30
C ASN A 484 32.27 16.91 -9.87
N GLN A 485 31.30 17.41 -9.09
CA GLN A 485 31.49 17.65 -7.65
C GLN A 485 31.61 16.34 -6.86
N ILE A 486 31.08 15.23 -7.38
CA ILE A 486 31.23 13.91 -6.78
C ILE A 486 32.28 13.14 -7.58
N PRO A 487 33.29 12.54 -6.92
CA PRO A 487 34.27 11.70 -7.59
C PRO A 487 33.61 10.50 -8.30
N ALA A 488 34.11 10.15 -9.49
CA ALA A 488 33.51 9.11 -10.33
C ALA A 488 33.53 7.73 -9.64
N GLU A 489 34.57 7.46 -8.84
CA GLU A 489 34.73 6.24 -8.04
C GLU A 489 33.64 6.06 -6.97
N CYS A 490 32.95 7.13 -6.58
CA CYS A 490 31.85 7.09 -5.61
C CYS A 490 30.48 6.84 -6.27
N VAL A 491 30.39 6.80 -7.59
CA VAL A 491 29.14 6.66 -8.36
C VAL A 491 29.13 5.31 -9.08
N GLY A 492 28.18 4.44 -8.72
CA GLY A 492 28.05 3.12 -9.35
C GLY A 492 27.33 3.15 -10.69
N MET A 493 26.36 4.06 -10.85
CA MET A 493 25.58 4.22 -12.08
C MET A 493 25.24 5.68 -12.33
N VAL A 494 25.36 6.12 -13.59
CA VAL A 494 24.93 7.44 -14.04
C VAL A 494 23.71 7.28 -14.95
N THR A 495 22.63 7.98 -14.64
CA THR A 495 21.43 8.03 -15.47
C THR A 495 21.17 9.44 -15.96
N GLU A 496 20.42 9.56 -17.06
CA GLU A 496 20.01 10.83 -17.64
C GLU A 496 18.49 10.88 -17.80
N VAL A 497 17.88 11.96 -17.31
CA VAL A 497 16.49 12.32 -17.63
C VAL A 497 16.50 13.10 -18.92
N ARG A 498 15.93 12.52 -19.98
CA ARG A 498 15.84 13.19 -21.29
C ARG A 498 14.65 14.14 -21.38
N GLY A 499 13.57 13.90 -20.65
CA GLY A 499 12.32 14.67 -20.75
C GLY A 499 11.21 13.87 -21.44
N PHE A 500 10.27 14.56 -22.11
CA PHE A 500 9.14 13.92 -22.78
C PHE A 500 9.46 13.51 -24.23
N THR A 501 9.22 12.24 -24.52
CA THR A 501 9.04 11.73 -25.89
C THR A 501 7.72 12.25 -26.48
N ASP A 502 7.57 12.18 -27.81
CA ASP A 502 6.35 12.68 -28.47
C ASP A 502 5.04 12.05 -27.93
N PRO A 503 4.98 10.73 -27.62
CA PRO A 503 3.81 10.16 -26.94
C PRO A 503 3.58 10.73 -25.53
N GLN A 504 4.65 10.97 -24.77
CA GLN A 504 4.56 11.53 -23.41
C GLN A 504 4.10 12.99 -23.43
N LYS A 505 4.46 13.78 -24.44
CA LYS A 505 3.92 15.15 -24.62
C LYS A 505 2.40 15.11 -24.76
N ASP A 506 1.90 14.24 -25.64
CA ASP A 506 0.47 14.07 -25.88
C ASP A 506 -0.25 13.55 -24.62
N GLU A 507 0.35 12.63 -23.87
CA GLU A 507 -0.16 12.14 -22.58
C GLU A 507 -0.27 13.27 -21.54
N TYR A 508 0.78 14.08 -21.41
CA TYR A 508 0.80 15.21 -20.49
C TYR A 508 -0.33 16.19 -20.78
N PHE A 509 -0.52 16.60 -22.04
CA PHE A 509 -1.59 17.52 -22.41
C PHE A 509 -2.98 16.94 -22.13
N ARG A 510 -3.21 15.65 -22.38
CA ARG A 510 -4.50 15.00 -22.06
C ARG A 510 -4.75 14.90 -20.56
N LYS A 511 -3.73 14.60 -19.76
CA LYS A 511 -3.84 14.61 -18.29
C LYS A 511 -4.12 16.01 -17.78
N ARG A 512 -3.46 17.02 -18.35
CA ARG A 512 -3.56 18.42 -17.94
C ARG A 512 -4.89 19.08 -18.31
N PHE A 513 -5.43 18.75 -19.47
CA PHE A 513 -6.69 19.28 -20.00
C PHE A 513 -7.72 18.16 -20.07
N LYS A 514 -8.54 18.02 -19.02
CA LYS A 514 -9.54 16.93 -18.87
C LYS A 514 -10.58 16.88 -19.99
N GLU A 515 -10.78 17.97 -20.72
CA GLU A 515 -11.69 18.04 -21.86
C GLU A 515 -10.95 17.59 -23.14
N GLU A 516 -11.32 16.44 -23.69
CA GLU A 516 -10.61 15.79 -24.81
C GLU A 516 -10.56 16.65 -26.08
N THR A 517 -11.62 17.41 -26.35
CA THR A 517 -11.72 18.35 -27.47
C THR A 517 -10.70 19.49 -27.34
N LEU A 518 -10.57 20.05 -26.14
CA LEU A 518 -9.59 21.09 -25.83
C LEU A 518 -8.16 20.54 -25.88
N ALA A 519 -7.91 19.37 -25.28
CA ALA A 519 -6.60 18.72 -25.31
C ALA A 519 -6.15 18.43 -26.75
N SER A 520 -7.03 17.86 -27.57
CA SER A 520 -6.77 17.57 -28.98
C SER A 520 -6.47 18.82 -29.79
N THR A 521 -7.20 19.91 -29.53
CA THR A 521 -6.99 21.21 -30.17
C THR A 521 -5.62 21.77 -29.81
N ILE A 522 -5.24 21.75 -28.53
CA ILE A 522 -3.93 22.21 -28.04
C ILE A 522 -2.79 21.39 -28.67
N ILE A 523 -2.89 20.06 -28.65
CA ILE A 523 -1.89 19.16 -29.25
C ILE A 523 -1.72 19.47 -30.74
N SER A 524 -2.83 19.63 -31.46
CA SER A 524 -2.80 20.00 -32.89
C SER A 524 -2.08 21.33 -33.11
N HIS A 525 -2.44 22.37 -32.37
CA HIS A 525 -1.79 23.68 -32.46
C HIS A 525 -0.29 23.62 -32.14
N ILE A 526 0.12 22.93 -31.08
CA ILE A 526 1.53 22.78 -30.73
C ILE A 526 2.31 22.08 -31.86
N LYS A 527 1.74 21.03 -32.46
CA LYS A 527 2.36 20.30 -33.58
C LYS A 527 2.49 21.14 -34.86
N THR A 528 1.66 22.18 -35.05
CA THR A 528 1.85 23.12 -36.18
C THR A 528 3.13 23.94 -36.09
N SER A 529 3.63 24.20 -34.87
CA SER A 529 4.87 24.94 -34.63
C SER A 529 5.97 23.98 -34.21
N ARG A 530 6.89 23.68 -35.13
CA ARG A 530 8.04 22.81 -34.86
C ARG A 530 8.83 23.25 -33.63
N SER A 531 9.05 24.55 -33.47
CA SER A 531 9.80 25.09 -32.32
C SER A 531 9.09 24.90 -30.99
N LEU A 532 7.76 25.16 -30.92
CA LEU A 532 6.98 24.90 -29.71
C LEU A 532 6.98 23.40 -29.37
N HIS A 533 6.77 22.55 -30.37
CA HIS A 533 6.77 21.09 -30.19
C HIS A 533 8.10 20.53 -29.67
N ILE A 534 9.23 21.12 -30.09
CA ILE A 534 10.57 20.79 -29.56
C ILE A 534 10.72 21.30 -28.13
N MET A 535 10.28 22.52 -27.82
CA MET A 535 10.36 23.06 -26.46
C MET A 535 9.56 22.24 -25.44
N CYS A 536 8.41 21.67 -25.84
CA CYS A 536 7.62 20.76 -25.01
C CYS A 536 8.32 19.42 -24.68
N HIS A 537 9.55 19.21 -25.15
CA HIS A 537 10.41 18.14 -24.63
C HIS A 537 10.76 18.33 -23.16
N ILE A 538 10.84 19.59 -22.71
CA ILE A 538 10.98 19.95 -21.30
C ILE A 538 9.56 20.00 -20.70
N PRO A 539 9.24 19.15 -19.71
CA PRO A 539 7.99 19.22 -18.95
C PRO A 539 7.78 20.59 -18.29
#